data_AF-A0A0D0U4A9-F1
#
_entry.id   AF-A0A0D0U4A9-F1
#
_cell.length_a   1.000
_cell.length_b   1.000
_cell.length_c   1.000
_cell.angle_alpha   90.00
_cell.angle_beta   90.00
_cell.angle_gamma   90.00
#
_symmetry.space_group_name_H-M   'P 1'
#
loop_
_entity.id
_entity.type
_entity.pdbx_description
1 polymer ?
#
loop_
_entity_poly.entity_id
_entity_poly.type
_entity_poly.pdbx_seq_one_letter_code
_entity_poly.pdbx_strand_id
1 'polypeptide(L)'
;MPPKRPLKRRSEDEDRKQTKRTGKNKREQTYDTYDEALDGGVEMEEKGERYHDGEKAQRFYERAVELYAKASEFKETYDATARALYTLATSFFLPPSSLSLLRESITLYQHATTLSNSPLLLMDVAFNLAQAFTTLADIMDDLRTTDDAEKDEAVLKLRNDAKVTLAEVMDGQEAYLRTVLAQGGENTEEEEEVVEHIEGGAESQSMEVDVGDKEDVEGDDNTSTWETHLPTPSTYIDTVLTLVDLHLLLWETTPAPQPPTEEEQIAVRIILDRAASIAPRGRQAELDLAEVKVLLTMDRIIWDMYKVEANAGSGIETSLDGAITAIGAVLTSLDAVPAEDSTVRPEILTTMADTHVTIANRLMFLNTQLPPGPASLAQSAWAHLTQATTHLTSAVGSPTDANTPKEFKPSVFLSLSKVSLARAKLASFNDTAQKNIVQLFDNATTYASRAGETLGWTFLRVSPAPPSVGVTLNIGGGSMGGKDLPYPSGWDSELLGRCIALQQVRICLYANRTELLPAELKGQYKGVLSKILEKLGKMEEGERKITGKDVERWLGEVEDEEGGLAEIEKGWWTEITARL
;
A
#
# COMPACT_ATOMS: atom_id res chain seq x y z
N MET A 1 -16.31 -45.02 39.52
CA MET A 1 -16.00 -45.42 40.91
C MET A 1 -14.62 -46.10 40.95
N PRO A 2 -13.86 -45.92 42.05
CA PRO A 2 -12.38 -46.01 42.14
C PRO A 2 -11.91 -47.47 42.43
N PRO A 3 -10.64 -47.86 42.74
CA PRO A 3 -9.58 -47.01 43.34
C PRO A 3 -8.06 -47.31 43.11
N LYS A 4 -7.27 -46.24 43.33
CA LYS A 4 -6.07 -46.07 44.18
C LYS A 4 -4.80 -46.96 44.01
N ARG A 5 -3.69 -46.25 43.70
CA ARG A 5 -2.27 -46.45 44.16
C ARG A 5 -2.19 -46.73 45.68
N PRO A 6 -1.11 -47.30 46.31
CA PRO A 6 0.33 -46.89 46.20
C PRO A 6 1.36 -48.04 46.42
N LEU A 7 2.69 -47.93 46.22
CA LEU A 7 3.71 -47.40 47.15
C LEU A 7 5.16 -47.58 46.60
N LYS A 8 5.90 -46.47 46.61
CA LYS A 8 7.34 -46.23 46.91
C LYS A 8 8.26 -47.36 47.43
N ARG A 9 9.47 -47.46 46.85
CA ARG A 9 10.84 -47.66 47.44
C ARG A 9 11.84 -47.02 46.43
N ARG A 10 12.60 -45.93 46.62
CA ARG A 10 13.71 -45.50 47.53
C ARG A 10 14.92 -46.46 47.55
N SER A 11 15.91 -46.17 46.69
CA SER A 11 17.35 -45.77 46.90
C SER A 11 18.27 -46.99 47.03
N GLU A 12 19.51 -47.05 46.54
CA GLU A 12 20.67 -46.13 46.39
C GLU A 12 21.57 -46.70 45.25
N ASP A 13 22.12 -45.88 44.32
CA ASP A 13 23.52 -45.38 44.23
C ASP A 13 24.55 -46.49 43.85
N GLU A 14 25.52 -46.38 42.93
CA GLU A 14 26.29 -45.28 42.32
C GLU A 14 26.81 -45.68 40.90
N ASP A 15 27.45 -44.73 40.22
CA ASP A 15 28.35 -44.89 39.07
C ASP A 15 27.75 -45.05 37.67
N ARG A 16 27.23 -43.93 37.15
CA ARG A 16 27.55 -43.52 35.76
C ARG A 16 27.58 -42.00 35.66
N LYS A 17 28.78 -41.45 35.90
CA LYS A 17 29.13 -40.05 35.69
C LYS A 17 28.72 -39.59 34.29
N GLN A 18 27.98 -38.48 34.30
CA GLN A 18 27.66 -37.63 33.18
C GLN A 18 28.91 -37.26 32.38
N THR A 19 28.92 -37.56 31.09
CA THR A 19 29.64 -36.74 30.10
C THR A 19 28.59 -35.92 29.35
N LYS A 20 28.23 -34.78 29.95
CA LYS A 20 27.64 -33.67 29.20
C LYS A 20 28.62 -33.37 28.07
N ARG A 21 28.22 -33.61 26.81
CA ARG A 21 28.89 -33.03 25.66
C ARG A 21 28.80 -31.52 25.83
N THR A 22 29.93 -30.94 26.22
CA THR A 22 30.18 -29.51 26.24
C THR A 22 29.76 -28.95 24.88
N GLY A 23 28.87 -27.96 24.92
CA GLY A 23 28.44 -27.25 23.72
C GLY A 23 29.67 -26.73 22.99
N LYS A 24 29.62 -26.74 21.65
CA LYS A 24 30.52 -25.93 20.84
C LYS A 24 30.50 -24.53 21.45
N ASN A 25 31.66 -24.04 21.89
CA ASN A 25 31.82 -22.65 22.29
C ASN A 25 31.31 -21.81 21.12
N LYS A 26 30.12 -21.22 21.27
CA LYS A 26 29.68 -20.14 20.41
C LYS A 26 30.68 -19.02 20.74
N ARG A 27 31.74 -18.88 19.92
CA ARG A 27 32.59 -17.68 19.99
C ARG A 27 31.62 -16.51 20.00
N GLU A 28 31.77 -15.58 20.96
CA GLU A 28 31.03 -14.33 20.91
C GLU A 28 31.29 -13.74 19.52
N GLN A 29 30.22 -13.46 18.78
CA GLN A 29 30.29 -12.95 17.41
C GLN A 29 30.88 -11.54 17.53
N THR A 30 32.15 -11.40 17.16
CA THR A 30 32.83 -10.12 17.03
C THR A 30 32.39 -9.49 15.71
N TYR A 31 32.36 -8.16 15.68
CA TYR A 31 31.97 -7.38 14.50
C TYR A 31 33.09 -6.39 14.19
N ASP A 32 34.33 -6.85 14.26
CA ASP A 32 35.52 -5.97 14.32
C ASP A 32 36.15 -5.75 12.94
N THR A 33 35.53 -6.30 11.90
CA THR A 33 35.87 -6.10 10.50
C THR A 33 34.64 -5.66 9.71
N TYR A 34 34.88 -5.12 8.51
CA TYR A 34 33.81 -4.74 7.58
C TYR A 34 32.87 -5.93 7.28
N ASP A 35 33.44 -7.05 6.84
CA ASP A 35 32.67 -8.23 6.43
C ASP A 35 31.87 -8.82 7.60
N GLU A 36 32.46 -8.92 8.80
CA GLU A 36 31.73 -9.43 9.97
C GLU A 36 30.54 -8.53 10.34
N ALA A 37 30.70 -7.20 10.26
CA ALA A 37 29.64 -6.25 10.56
C ALA A 37 28.54 -6.28 9.49
N LEU A 38 28.91 -6.34 8.21
CA LEU A 38 27.97 -6.45 7.08
C LEU A 38 27.16 -7.74 7.15
N ASP A 39 27.82 -8.90 7.26
CA ASP A 39 27.17 -10.21 7.39
C ASP A 39 26.26 -10.27 8.62
N GLY A 40 26.71 -9.66 9.73
CA GLY A 40 25.90 -9.52 10.93
C GLY A 40 24.63 -8.72 10.70
N GLY A 41 24.71 -7.63 9.93
CA GLY A 41 23.57 -6.83 9.52
C GLY A 41 22.57 -7.66 8.71
N VAL A 42 23.05 -8.36 7.67
CA VAL A 42 22.23 -9.23 6.81
C VAL A 42 21.57 -10.34 7.63
N GLU A 43 22.30 -11.01 8.54
CA GLU A 43 21.75 -12.05 9.39
C GLU A 43 20.61 -11.52 10.29
N MET A 44 20.72 -10.29 10.80
CA MET A 44 19.67 -9.67 11.61
C MET A 44 18.48 -9.26 10.74
N GLU A 45 18.72 -8.73 9.56
CA GLU A 45 17.67 -8.37 8.61
C GLU A 45 16.82 -9.59 8.20
N GLU A 46 17.46 -10.69 7.77
CA GLU A 46 16.76 -11.93 7.47
C GLU A 46 16.00 -12.48 8.68
N LYS A 47 16.52 -12.28 9.91
CA LYS A 47 15.77 -12.64 11.13
C LYS A 47 14.52 -11.77 11.24
N GLY A 48 14.63 -10.46 11.00
CA GLY A 48 13.51 -9.53 10.93
C GLY A 48 12.43 -10.02 9.97
N GLU A 49 12.81 -10.32 8.73
CA GLU A 49 11.91 -10.84 7.69
C GLU A 49 11.22 -12.14 8.11
N ARG A 50 11.97 -13.08 8.71
CA ARG A 50 11.40 -14.36 9.21
C ARG A 50 10.35 -14.17 10.32
N TYR A 51 10.45 -13.12 11.12
CA TYR A 51 9.41 -12.79 12.11
C TYR A 51 8.26 -11.98 11.53
N HIS A 52 8.47 -11.34 10.38
CA HIS A 52 7.53 -10.52 9.61
C HIS A 52 7.03 -9.25 10.33
N ASP A 53 6.57 -9.34 11.58
CA ASP A 53 5.98 -8.21 12.31
C ASP A 53 6.22 -8.26 13.83
N GLY A 54 5.78 -7.19 14.49
CA GLY A 54 5.82 -7.03 15.94
C GLY A 54 7.17 -6.55 16.48
N GLU A 55 7.18 -6.31 17.80
CA GLU A 55 8.33 -5.78 18.55
C GLU A 55 9.62 -6.59 18.33
N LYS A 56 9.49 -7.90 18.11
CA LYS A 56 10.64 -8.77 17.88
C LYS A 56 11.26 -8.57 16.51
N ALA A 57 10.46 -8.47 15.45
CA ALA A 57 10.97 -8.17 14.11
C ALA A 57 11.61 -6.78 14.08
N GLN A 58 10.94 -5.78 14.67
CA GLN A 58 11.48 -4.41 14.79
C GLN A 58 12.88 -4.39 15.41
N ARG A 59 13.08 -5.06 16.54
CA ARG A 59 14.39 -5.12 17.21
C ARG A 59 15.49 -5.74 16.36
N PHE A 60 15.15 -6.66 15.46
CA PHE A 60 16.12 -7.23 14.53
C PHE A 60 16.53 -6.22 13.46
N TYR A 61 15.57 -5.48 12.89
CA TYR A 61 15.89 -4.40 11.95
C TYR A 61 16.65 -3.25 12.61
N GLU A 62 16.30 -2.84 13.83
CA GLU A 62 17.07 -1.85 14.61
C GLU A 62 18.53 -2.32 14.79
N ARG A 63 18.71 -3.60 15.11
CA ARG A 63 20.06 -4.18 15.24
C ARG A 63 20.80 -4.29 13.90
N ALA A 64 20.10 -4.53 12.80
CA ALA A 64 20.67 -4.54 11.46
C ALA A 64 21.23 -3.15 11.11
N VAL A 65 20.46 -2.08 11.35
CA VAL A 65 20.90 -0.69 11.17
C VAL A 65 22.17 -0.40 11.96
N GLU A 66 22.22 -0.79 13.24
CA GLU A 66 23.43 -0.59 14.07
C GLU A 66 24.68 -1.29 13.49
N LEU A 67 24.50 -2.48 12.89
CA LEU A 67 25.60 -3.26 12.31
C LEU A 67 26.03 -2.71 10.94
N TYR A 68 25.09 -2.30 10.09
CA TYR A 68 25.41 -1.63 8.82
C TYR A 68 26.07 -0.26 9.02
N ALA A 69 25.63 0.50 10.03
CA ALA A 69 26.30 1.73 10.43
C ALA A 69 27.75 1.46 10.87
N LYS A 70 27.98 0.39 11.65
CA LYS A 70 29.34 -0.03 12.02
C LYS A 70 30.17 -0.45 10.80
N ALA A 71 29.59 -1.19 9.85
CA ALA A 71 30.27 -1.54 8.60
C ALA A 71 30.70 -0.28 7.83
N SER A 72 29.85 0.74 7.81
CA SER A 72 30.12 2.04 7.16
C SER A 72 31.32 2.78 7.75
N GLU A 73 31.70 2.51 9.01
CA GLU A 73 32.91 3.07 9.63
C GLU A 73 34.21 2.47 9.04
N PHE A 74 34.14 1.28 8.46
CA PHE A 74 35.29 0.61 7.83
C PHE A 74 35.39 0.90 6.33
N LYS A 75 34.25 0.85 5.62
CA LYS A 75 34.12 1.15 4.19
C LYS A 75 32.77 1.82 3.97
N GLU A 76 32.76 2.96 3.29
CA GLU A 76 31.54 3.71 3.03
C GLU A 76 30.58 2.89 2.14
N THR A 77 29.57 2.27 2.77
CA THR A 77 28.48 1.56 2.09
C THR A 77 27.17 1.86 2.79
N TYR A 78 26.35 2.72 2.17
CA TYR A 78 25.17 3.30 2.83
C TYR A 78 23.84 2.66 2.41
N ASP A 79 23.80 1.95 1.28
CA ASP A 79 22.59 1.34 0.72
C ASP A 79 21.90 0.38 1.71
N ALA A 80 22.64 -0.58 2.28
CA ALA A 80 22.08 -1.54 3.24
C ALA A 80 21.48 -0.85 4.49
N THR A 81 22.14 0.18 5.01
CA THR A 81 21.62 1.00 6.12
C THR A 81 20.36 1.75 5.70
N ALA A 82 20.34 2.35 4.51
CA ALA A 82 19.21 3.09 3.98
C ALA A 82 17.96 2.20 3.80
N ARG A 83 18.14 0.97 3.31
CA ARG A 83 17.07 -0.03 3.13
C ARG A 83 16.49 -0.53 4.45
N ALA A 84 17.34 -0.79 5.43
CA ALA A 84 16.88 -1.18 6.76
C ALA A 84 16.13 -0.04 7.47
N LEU A 85 16.59 1.22 7.32
CA LEU A 85 15.88 2.40 7.83
C LEU A 85 14.52 2.61 7.15
N TYR A 86 14.47 2.45 5.81
CA TYR A 86 13.23 2.52 5.05
C TYR A 86 12.22 1.48 5.56
N THR A 87 12.67 0.23 5.76
CA THR A 87 11.82 -0.86 6.28
C THR A 87 11.32 -0.56 7.69
N LEU A 88 12.17 -0.05 8.58
CA LEU A 88 11.75 0.38 9.92
C LEU A 88 10.68 1.46 9.85
N ALA A 89 10.87 2.46 9.00
CA ALA A 89 9.97 3.59 8.88
C ALA A 89 8.60 3.19 8.31
N THR A 90 8.58 2.30 7.32
CA THR A 90 7.36 1.91 6.60
C THR A 90 6.60 0.78 7.27
N SER A 91 7.26 -0.12 7.99
CA SER A 91 6.62 -1.33 8.56
C SER A 91 6.42 -1.29 10.07
N PHE A 92 7.05 -0.38 10.81
CA PHE A 92 7.05 -0.42 12.27
C PHE A 92 6.77 0.93 12.95
N PHE A 93 7.38 2.02 12.48
CA PHE A 93 7.17 3.32 13.08
C PHE A 93 5.99 4.07 12.49
N LEU A 94 5.42 4.99 13.28
CA LEU A 94 4.37 5.90 12.84
C LEU A 94 4.91 7.34 12.84
N PRO A 95 4.24 8.28 12.17
CA PRO A 95 4.60 9.68 12.27
C PRO A 95 4.45 10.21 13.71
N PRO A 96 5.35 11.08 14.18
CA PRO A 96 6.44 11.71 13.43
C PRO A 96 7.74 10.88 13.35
N SER A 97 7.87 9.80 14.11
CA SER A 97 9.12 9.02 14.20
C SER A 97 9.54 8.39 12.87
N SER A 98 8.57 7.91 12.07
CA SER A 98 8.85 7.37 10.74
C SER A 98 9.42 8.42 9.77
N LEU A 99 8.98 9.68 9.88
CA LEU A 99 9.42 10.76 8.98
C LEU A 99 10.91 11.07 9.09
N SER A 100 11.48 11.01 10.29
CA SER A 100 12.93 11.20 10.47
C SER A 100 13.73 10.08 9.83
N LEU A 101 13.28 8.83 9.98
CA LEU A 101 13.96 7.66 9.42
C LEU A 101 13.90 7.65 7.89
N LEU A 102 12.77 8.06 7.29
CA LEU A 102 12.66 8.20 5.83
C LEU A 102 13.61 9.27 5.28
N ARG A 103 13.71 10.43 5.94
CA ARG A 103 14.65 11.49 5.51
C ARG A 103 16.10 11.03 5.60
N GLU A 104 16.43 10.28 6.66
CA GLU A 104 17.77 9.71 6.83
C GLU A 104 18.05 8.66 5.76
N SER A 105 17.09 7.75 5.50
CA SER A 105 17.17 6.76 4.41
C SER A 105 17.39 7.42 3.04
N ILE A 106 16.62 8.46 2.69
CA ILE A 106 16.82 9.25 1.47
C ILE A 106 18.24 9.82 1.39
N THR A 107 18.71 10.43 2.48
CA THR A 107 20.07 11.02 2.54
C THR A 107 21.12 9.94 2.27
N LEU A 108 20.99 8.77 2.89
CA LEU A 108 21.92 7.66 2.71
C LEU A 108 21.87 7.06 1.30
N TYR A 109 20.68 6.91 0.70
CA TYR A 109 20.55 6.50 -0.70
C TYR A 109 21.20 7.51 -1.65
N GLN A 110 21.00 8.81 -1.45
CA GLN A 110 21.68 9.86 -2.23
C GLN A 110 23.21 9.81 -2.08
N HIS A 111 23.73 9.43 -0.90
CA HIS A 111 25.16 9.19 -0.75
C HIS A 111 25.60 7.92 -1.48
N ALA A 112 24.82 6.84 -1.42
CA ALA A 112 25.13 5.58 -2.11
C ALA A 112 25.21 5.76 -3.63
N THR A 113 24.36 6.59 -4.24
CA THR A 113 24.44 6.89 -5.69
C THR A 113 25.72 7.63 -6.08
N THR A 114 26.40 8.31 -5.16
CA THR A 114 27.69 8.98 -5.44
C THR A 114 28.90 8.06 -5.30
N LEU A 115 28.72 6.88 -4.69
CA LEU A 115 29.80 5.94 -4.39
C LEU A 115 29.84 4.75 -5.36
N SER A 116 28.72 4.43 -6.02
CA SER A 116 28.65 3.32 -6.97
C SER A 116 29.13 3.74 -8.35
N ASN A 117 30.06 2.96 -8.93
CA ASN A 117 30.47 3.09 -10.33
C ASN A 117 29.78 2.06 -11.24
N SER A 118 29.10 1.05 -10.69
CA SER A 118 28.36 0.06 -11.48
C SER A 118 27.01 0.66 -11.90
N PRO A 119 26.70 0.71 -13.21
CA PRO A 119 25.40 1.17 -13.70
C PRO A 119 24.23 0.36 -13.14
N LEU A 120 24.41 -0.95 -12.91
CA LEU A 120 23.37 -1.83 -12.39
C LEU A 120 23.05 -1.49 -10.93
N LEU A 121 24.07 -1.39 -10.08
CA LEU A 121 23.90 -0.97 -8.69
C LEU A 121 23.37 0.46 -8.57
N LEU A 122 23.75 1.36 -9.50
CA LEU A 122 23.18 2.71 -9.55
C LEU A 122 21.67 2.69 -9.82
N MET A 123 21.20 1.84 -10.74
CA MET A 123 19.77 1.70 -11.03
C MET A 123 19.00 1.14 -9.83
N ASP A 124 19.53 0.11 -9.16
CA ASP A 124 18.88 -0.48 -7.98
C ASP A 124 18.76 0.54 -6.83
N VAL A 125 19.83 1.26 -6.52
CA VAL A 125 19.84 2.31 -5.50
C VAL A 125 18.90 3.45 -5.89
N ALA A 126 18.90 3.87 -7.15
CA ALA A 126 18.02 4.93 -7.65
C ALA A 126 16.53 4.53 -7.57
N PHE A 127 16.19 3.29 -7.87
CA PHE A 127 14.83 2.78 -7.73
C PHE A 127 14.37 2.85 -6.25
N ASN A 128 15.20 2.36 -5.33
CA ASN A 128 14.92 2.42 -3.89
C ASN A 128 14.83 3.86 -3.37
N LEU A 129 15.69 4.76 -3.87
CA LEU A 129 15.63 6.18 -3.55
C LEU A 129 14.29 6.81 -3.97
N ALA A 130 13.82 6.49 -5.18
CA ALA A 130 12.54 6.98 -5.65
C ALA A 130 11.37 6.44 -4.81
N GLN A 131 11.39 5.17 -4.40
CA GLN A 131 10.38 4.63 -3.47
C GLN A 131 10.37 5.38 -2.12
N ALA A 132 11.56 5.72 -1.60
CA ALA A 132 11.68 6.48 -0.36
C ALA A 132 11.13 7.91 -0.51
N PHE A 133 11.37 8.57 -1.66
CA PHE A 133 10.77 9.87 -1.97
C PHE A 133 9.24 9.79 -2.04
N THR A 134 8.68 8.83 -2.79
CA THR A 134 7.24 8.62 -2.94
C THR A 134 6.58 8.41 -1.58
N THR A 135 7.11 7.47 -0.79
CA THR A 135 6.55 7.14 0.52
C THR A 135 6.60 8.32 1.49
N LEU A 136 7.70 9.08 1.51
CA LEU A 136 7.77 10.29 2.33
C LEU A 136 6.75 11.34 1.87
N ALA A 137 6.59 11.51 0.56
CA ALA A 137 5.63 12.45 0.00
C ALA A 137 4.19 12.06 0.40
N ASP A 138 3.82 10.79 0.30
CA ASP A 138 2.46 10.32 0.60
C ASP A 138 2.12 10.47 2.09
N ILE A 139 3.03 10.09 3.00
CA ILE A 139 2.81 10.32 4.44
C ILE A 139 2.74 11.82 4.74
N MET A 140 3.55 12.65 4.08
CA MET A 140 3.48 14.11 4.28
C MET A 140 2.17 14.70 3.76
N ASP A 141 1.66 14.19 2.63
CA ASP A 141 0.37 14.57 2.06
C ASP A 141 -0.78 14.18 2.99
N ASP A 142 -0.76 12.98 3.56
CA ASP A 142 -1.77 12.51 4.53
C ASP A 142 -1.76 13.27 5.87
N LEU A 143 -0.65 13.90 6.21
CA LEU A 143 -0.49 14.67 7.45
C LEU A 143 -0.67 16.18 7.24
N ARG A 144 -0.92 16.61 5.99
CA ARG A 144 -1.15 18.02 5.69
C ARG A 144 -2.52 18.48 6.18
N THR A 145 -2.65 19.78 6.33
CA THR A 145 -3.92 20.48 6.58
C THR A 145 -4.11 21.52 5.49
N THR A 146 -5.33 21.97 5.23
CA THR A 146 -5.67 22.87 4.10
C THR A 146 -4.89 24.18 4.05
N ASP A 147 -4.23 24.59 5.13
CA ASP A 147 -3.48 25.86 5.23
C ASP A 147 -1.94 25.69 5.13
N ASP A 148 -1.43 24.51 4.75
CA ASP A 148 0.00 24.16 4.87
C ASP A 148 0.79 24.26 3.56
N ALA A 149 0.81 25.45 2.94
CA ALA A 149 1.44 25.69 1.63
C ALA A 149 2.94 25.29 1.55
N GLU A 150 3.67 25.38 2.66
CA GLU A 150 5.08 24.94 2.71
C GLU A 150 5.21 23.41 2.57
N LYS A 151 4.22 22.65 3.09
CA LYS A 151 4.17 21.20 2.87
C LYS A 151 3.79 20.84 1.45
N ASP A 152 2.90 21.61 0.81
CA ASP A 152 2.53 21.36 -0.59
C ASP A 152 3.75 21.46 -1.51
N GLU A 153 4.59 22.48 -1.34
CA GLU A 153 5.84 22.60 -2.11
C GLU A 153 6.81 21.45 -1.82
N ALA A 154 6.93 21.02 -0.56
CA ALA A 154 7.80 19.91 -0.18
C ALA A 154 7.33 18.57 -0.77
N VAL A 155 6.02 18.28 -0.74
CA VAL A 155 5.43 17.07 -1.35
C VAL A 155 5.63 17.08 -2.86
N LEU A 156 5.33 18.21 -3.52
CA LEU A 156 5.53 18.36 -4.97
C LEU A 156 7.00 18.16 -5.36
N LYS A 157 7.92 18.70 -4.56
CA LYS A 157 9.36 18.51 -4.80
C LYS A 157 9.74 17.03 -4.70
N LEU A 158 9.36 16.34 -3.62
CA LEU A 158 9.66 14.93 -3.43
C LEU A 158 9.12 14.06 -4.57
N ARG A 159 7.88 14.31 -5.03
CA ARG A 159 7.28 13.58 -6.16
C ARG A 159 8.00 13.86 -7.48
N ASN A 160 8.45 15.09 -7.70
CA ASN A 160 9.26 15.41 -8.89
C ASN A 160 10.64 14.77 -8.83
N ASP A 161 11.30 14.77 -7.67
CA ASP A 161 12.58 14.09 -7.46
C ASP A 161 12.41 12.57 -7.73
N ALA A 162 11.36 11.94 -7.19
CA ALA A 162 11.02 10.54 -7.46
C ALA A 162 10.81 10.25 -8.96
N LYS A 163 10.01 11.09 -9.63
CA LYS A 163 9.73 10.97 -11.08
C LYS A 163 11.00 11.05 -11.91
N VAL A 164 11.88 12.01 -11.63
CA VAL A 164 13.14 12.18 -12.36
C VAL A 164 14.04 10.96 -12.15
N THR A 165 14.21 10.53 -10.90
CA THR A 165 15.02 9.36 -10.57
C THR A 165 14.49 8.08 -11.22
N LEU A 166 13.17 7.83 -11.22
CA LEU A 166 12.59 6.66 -11.87
C LEU A 166 12.67 6.70 -13.40
N ALA A 167 12.60 7.89 -14.01
CA ALA A 167 12.81 8.02 -15.45
C ALA A 167 14.24 7.60 -15.85
N GLU A 168 15.25 7.95 -15.03
CA GLU A 168 16.64 7.51 -15.24
C GLU A 168 16.78 5.98 -15.09
N VAL A 169 16.13 5.38 -14.09
CA VAL A 169 16.09 3.91 -13.92
C VAL A 169 15.46 3.24 -15.13
N MET A 170 14.28 3.72 -15.57
CA MET A 170 13.59 3.19 -16.73
C MET A 170 14.45 3.27 -18.00
N ASP A 171 15.12 4.41 -18.23
CA ASP A 171 16.00 4.59 -19.39
C ASP A 171 17.20 3.63 -19.35
N GLY A 172 17.81 3.44 -18.17
CA GLY A 172 18.93 2.51 -17.97
C GLY A 172 18.52 1.04 -18.18
N GLN A 173 17.38 0.63 -17.61
CA GLN A 173 16.84 -0.72 -17.78
C GLN A 173 16.48 -1.02 -19.23
N GLU A 174 15.87 -0.06 -19.94
CA GLU A 174 15.57 -0.23 -21.36
C GLU A 174 16.85 -0.36 -22.20
N ALA A 175 17.88 0.45 -21.92
CA ALA A 175 19.17 0.37 -22.62
C ALA A 175 19.84 -1.00 -22.41
N TYR A 176 19.81 -1.52 -21.18
CA TYR A 176 20.28 -2.86 -20.85
C TYR A 176 19.52 -3.93 -21.66
N LEU A 177 18.18 -3.96 -21.56
CA LEU A 177 17.35 -4.97 -22.21
C LEU A 177 17.50 -4.95 -23.74
N ARG A 178 17.61 -3.78 -24.36
CA ARG A 178 17.86 -3.66 -25.81
C ARG A 178 19.22 -4.21 -26.21
N THR A 179 20.23 -4.06 -25.35
CA THR A 179 21.58 -4.60 -25.59
C THR A 179 21.57 -6.12 -25.52
N VAL A 180 20.94 -6.70 -24.49
CA VAL A 180 20.76 -8.15 -24.36
C VAL A 180 20.03 -8.75 -25.57
N LEU A 181 18.94 -8.11 -26.01
CA LEU A 181 18.19 -8.54 -27.20
C LEU A 181 19.01 -8.43 -28.50
N ALA A 182 19.84 -7.40 -28.64
CA ALA A 182 20.67 -7.21 -29.83
C ALA A 182 21.81 -8.24 -29.93
N GLN A 183 22.26 -8.79 -28.80
CA GLN A 183 23.34 -9.77 -28.74
C GLN A 183 22.88 -11.22 -28.88
N GLY A 184 21.57 -11.48 -28.98
CA GLY A 184 21.02 -12.80 -29.31
C GLY A 184 20.53 -13.63 -28.12
N GLY A 185 20.31 -12.98 -26.96
CA GLY A 185 20.07 -13.58 -25.65
C GLY A 185 19.13 -14.78 -25.61
N GLU A 186 19.73 -15.98 -25.59
CA GLU A 186 19.14 -17.21 -25.03
C GLU A 186 20.15 -18.01 -24.18
N ASN A 187 21.39 -17.54 -23.96
CA ASN A 187 22.40 -18.23 -23.15
C ASN A 187 22.96 -17.35 -22.02
N THR A 188 23.08 -17.93 -20.82
CA THR A 188 23.61 -17.32 -19.59
C THR A 188 25.04 -16.78 -19.74
N GLU A 189 25.85 -17.35 -20.65
CA GLU A 189 27.22 -16.89 -20.94
C GLU A 189 27.23 -15.51 -21.63
N GLU A 190 26.19 -15.17 -22.40
CA GLU A 190 26.10 -13.87 -23.10
C GLU A 190 25.59 -12.75 -22.18
N GLU A 191 24.81 -13.08 -21.15
CA GLU A 191 24.42 -12.12 -20.10
C GLU A 191 25.64 -11.67 -19.28
N GLU A 192 26.56 -12.59 -18.97
CA GLU A 192 27.85 -12.26 -18.33
C GLU A 192 28.70 -11.33 -19.23
N GLU A 193 28.79 -11.58 -20.53
CA GLU A 193 29.50 -10.68 -21.48
C GLU A 193 28.84 -9.29 -21.59
N VAL A 194 27.51 -9.19 -21.52
CA VAL A 194 26.79 -7.90 -21.51
C VAL A 194 27.07 -7.12 -20.22
N VAL A 195 27.06 -7.80 -19.07
CA VAL A 195 27.39 -7.19 -17.78
C VAL A 195 28.82 -6.67 -17.81
N GLU A 196 29.79 -7.47 -18.26
CA GLU A 196 31.19 -7.02 -18.43
C GLU A 196 31.31 -5.83 -19.39
N HIS A 197 30.53 -5.78 -20.47
CA HIS A 197 30.58 -4.66 -21.41
C HIS A 197 30.00 -3.36 -20.83
N ILE A 198 28.93 -3.46 -20.06
CA ILE A 198 28.25 -2.32 -19.43
C ILE A 198 29.06 -1.80 -18.24
N GLU A 199 29.66 -2.69 -17.45
CA GLU A 199 30.53 -2.32 -16.33
C GLU A 199 31.91 -1.86 -16.80
N GLY A 200 32.53 -2.53 -17.78
CA GLY A 200 33.83 -2.18 -18.36
C GLY A 200 33.82 -0.90 -19.21
N GLY A 201 32.65 -0.49 -19.71
CA GLY A 201 32.47 0.79 -20.39
C GLY A 201 32.65 2.02 -19.47
N ALA A 202 32.47 1.86 -18.16
CA ALA A 202 32.61 2.94 -17.18
C ALA A 202 34.09 3.23 -16.78
N GLU A 203 35.01 2.27 -16.96
CA GLU A 203 36.42 2.43 -16.56
C GLU A 203 37.35 2.97 -17.67
N SER A 204 36.87 3.16 -18.89
CA SER A 204 37.71 3.52 -20.05
C SER A 204 38.04 5.02 -20.18
N GLN A 205 38.29 5.72 -19.07
CA GLN A 205 38.95 7.03 -19.05
C GLN A 205 40.00 7.15 -17.91
N SER A 206 40.97 6.24 -17.88
CA SER A 206 42.30 6.60 -17.35
C SER A 206 43.39 5.94 -18.19
N MET A 207 44.28 6.76 -18.72
CA MET A 207 45.22 6.43 -19.78
C MET A 207 46.57 5.99 -19.20
N GLU A 208 47.00 4.82 -19.67
CA GLU A 208 48.37 4.32 -19.87
C GLU A 208 49.39 4.41 -18.71
N VAL A 209 49.74 3.25 -18.14
CA VAL A 209 51.10 3.00 -17.67
C VAL A 209 51.65 1.70 -18.25
N ASP A 210 52.89 1.85 -18.70
CA ASP A 210 53.78 0.99 -19.47
C ASP A 210 53.96 -0.45 -18.93
N VAL A 211 54.26 -1.33 -19.87
CA VAL A 211 54.50 -2.77 -19.71
C VAL A 211 55.79 -3.01 -18.90
N GLY A 212 55.71 -3.75 -17.80
CA GLY A 212 56.91 -4.16 -17.06
C GLY A 212 56.69 -5.17 -15.95
N ASP A 213 57.06 -6.42 -16.25
CA ASP A 213 57.48 -7.51 -15.37
C ASP A 213 56.45 -8.28 -14.51
N LYS A 214 56.40 -9.58 -14.84
CA LYS A 214 55.88 -10.70 -14.06
C LYS A 214 56.66 -10.87 -12.76
N GLU A 215 55.96 -10.88 -11.62
CA GLU A 215 56.26 -11.80 -10.53
C GLU A 215 54.94 -12.32 -9.93
N ASP A 216 54.87 -13.65 -9.81
CA ASP A 216 53.75 -14.42 -9.29
C ASP A 216 53.42 -14.02 -7.86
N VAL A 217 52.20 -13.50 -7.64
CA VAL A 217 51.58 -13.43 -6.32
C VAL A 217 50.23 -14.13 -6.43
N GLU A 218 50.14 -15.35 -5.91
CA GLU A 218 48.87 -15.99 -5.54
C GLU A 218 48.20 -15.09 -4.50
N GLY A 219 47.32 -14.20 -4.98
CA GLY A 219 46.46 -13.34 -4.17
C GLY A 219 45.03 -13.80 -4.35
N ASP A 220 44.49 -14.36 -3.26
CA ASP A 220 43.09 -14.54 -2.90
C ASP A 220 42.12 -13.64 -3.70
N ASP A 221 41.58 -14.18 -4.80
CA ASP A 221 40.42 -13.63 -5.51
C ASP A 221 39.18 -13.84 -4.63
N ASN A 222 39.05 -13.01 -3.61
CA ASN A 222 37.79 -12.82 -2.93
C ASN A 222 37.01 -11.77 -3.73
N THR A 223 36.60 -12.15 -4.94
CA THR A 223 35.58 -11.41 -5.70
C THR A 223 34.30 -11.48 -4.88
N SER A 224 34.10 -10.46 -4.04
CA SER A 224 32.85 -10.21 -3.32
C SER A 224 31.72 -10.24 -4.35
N THR A 225 31.03 -11.38 -4.44
CA THR A 225 29.94 -11.59 -5.37
C THR A 225 28.75 -10.85 -4.79
N TRP A 226 28.57 -9.60 -5.21
CA TRP A 226 27.35 -8.87 -4.92
C TRP A 226 26.23 -9.52 -5.72
N GLU A 227 25.09 -9.77 -5.09
CA GLU A 227 23.88 -10.20 -5.80
C GLU A 227 23.34 -8.97 -6.53
N THR A 228 23.83 -8.73 -7.75
CA THR A 228 23.34 -7.65 -8.60
C THR A 228 22.05 -8.10 -9.28
N HIS A 229 20.95 -7.39 -9.03
CA HIS A 229 19.68 -7.70 -9.68
C HIS A 229 19.73 -7.24 -11.13
N LEU A 230 19.73 -8.19 -12.06
CA LEU A 230 19.73 -7.89 -13.49
C LEU A 230 18.34 -7.39 -13.93
N PRO A 231 18.25 -6.29 -14.70
CA PRO A 231 16.99 -5.84 -15.26
C PRO A 231 16.35 -6.91 -16.14
N THR A 232 15.08 -7.20 -15.87
CA THR A 232 14.24 -8.10 -16.68
C THR A 232 13.11 -7.31 -17.33
N PRO A 233 12.44 -7.85 -18.37
CA PRO A 233 11.23 -7.23 -18.90
C PRO A 233 10.17 -6.99 -17.81
N SER A 234 9.99 -7.89 -16.85
CA SER A 234 9.00 -7.74 -15.78
C SER A 234 9.38 -6.63 -14.79
N THR A 235 10.63 -6.55 -14.34
CA THR A 235 11.09 -5.45 -13.45
C THR A 235 11.06 -4.09 -14.13
N TYR A 236 11.25 -4.07 -15.47
CA TYR A 236 11.06 -2.87 -16.27
C TYR A 236 9.60 -2.41 -16.28
N ILE A 237 8.64 -3.34 -16.41
CA ILE A 237 7.21 -3.00 -16.32
C ILE A 237 6.86 -2.49 -14.91
N ASP A 238 7.40 -3.08 -13.83
CA ASP A 238 7.19 -2.56 -12.47
C ASP A 238 7.64 -1.09 -12.34
N THR A 239 8.80 -0.77 -12.92
CA THR A 239 9.34 0.60 -12.97
C THR A 239 8.44 1.55 -13.76
N VAL A 240 7.97 1.12 -14.93
CA VAL A 240 7.04 1.88 -15.78
C VAL A 240 5.73 2.18 -15.05
N LEU A 241 5.12 1.17 -14.43
CA LEU A 241 3.83 1.34 -13.73
C LEU A 241 3.98 2.32 -12.57
N THR A 242 5.06 2.20 -11.78
CA THR A 242 5.37 3.13 -10.69
C THR A 242 5.59 4.56 -11.19
N LEU A 243 6.28 4.72 -12.32
CA LEU A 243 6.51 6.03 -12.93
C LEU A 243 5.20 6.66 -13.45
N VAL A 244 4.33 5.86 -14.08
CA VAL A 244 3.01 6.33 -14.53
C VAL A 244 2.16 6.76 -13.34
N ASP A 245 2.09 5.97 -12.27
CA ASP A 245 1.36 6.32 -11.05
C ASP A 245 1.87 7.64 -10.43
N LEU A 246 3.19 7.87 -10.43
CA LEU A 246 3.76 9.16 -10.00
C LEU A 246 3.34 10.34 -10.88
N HIS A 247 3.25 10.16 -12.19
CA HIS A 247 2.71 11.19 -13.09
C HIS A 247 1.25 11.51 -12.75
N LEU A 248 0.42 10.49 -12.51
CA LEU A 248 -0.98 10.67 -12.14
C LEU A 248 -1.13 11.38 -10.79
N LEU A 249 -0.34 10.97 -9.80
CA LEU A 249 -0.28 11.61 -8.49
C LEU A 249 0.11 13.09 -8.59
N LEU A 250 1.09 13.43 -9.44
CA LEU A 250 1.49 14.82 -9.67
C LEU A 250 0.35 15.67 -10.24
N TRP A 251 -0.43 15.11 -11.18
CA TRP A 251 -1.61 15.80 -11.73
C TRP A 251 -2.64 16.11 -10.66
N GLU A 252 -2.87 15.16 -9.74
CA GLU A 252 -3.83 15.31 -8.64
C GLU A 252 -3.34 16.23 -7.50
N THR A 253 -2.03 16.37 -7.28
CA THR A 253 -1.49 17.27 -6.23
C THR A 253 -1.48 18.75 -6.56
N THR A 254 -1.97 19.16 -7.72
CA THR A 254 -2.00 20.59 -8.04
C THR A 254 -2.96 21.33 -7.09
N PRO A 255 -2.53 22.41 -6.40
CA PRO A 255 -3.38 23.13 -5.42
C PRO A 255 -4.71 23.63 -5.98
N ALA A 256 -4.75 23.93 -7.28
CA ALA A 256 -5.99 24.17 -8.01
C ALA A 256 -6.13 23.06 -9.07
N PRO A 257 -7.25 22.32 -9.08
CA PRO A 257 -7.50 21.32 -10.12
C PRO A 257 -7.37 21.96 -11.50
N GLN A 258 -6.46 21.43 -12.30
CA GLN A 258 -6.22 21.86 -13.67
C GLN A 258 -5.93 20.62 -14.52
N PRO A 259 -6.39 20.57 -15.77
CA PRO A 259 -6.08 19.44 -16.63
C PRO A 259 -4.57 19.39 -16.86
N PRO A 260 -3.98 18.19 -16.96
CA PRO A 260 -2.57 18.07 -17.31
C PRO A 260 -2.32 18.71 -18.67
N THR A 261 -1.15 19.34 -18.81
CA THR A 261 -0.72 19.97 -20.06
C THR A 261 -0.56 18.93 -21.16
N GLU A 262 -0.57 19.39 -22.42
CA GLU A 262 -0.33 18.50 -23.57
C GLU A 262 1.04 17.79 -23.47
N GLU A 263 2.05 18.50 -22.97
CA GLU A 263 3.40 17.94 -22.74
C GLU A 263 3.38 16.82 -21.70
N GLU A 264 2.67 17.00 -20.59
CA GLU A 264 2.53 15.99 -19.54
C GLU A 264 1.75 14.76 -20.04
N GLN A 265 0.68 14.95 -20.81
CA GLN A 265 -0.07 13.85 -21.41
C GLN A 265 0.78 13.07 -22.43
N ILE A 266 1.54 13.79 -23.27
CA ILE A 266 2.47 13.18 -24.23
C ILE A 266 3.55 12.38 -23.50
N ALA A 267 4.09 12.88 -22.39
CA ALA A 267 5.11 12.19 -21.61
C ALA A 267 4.63 10.81 -21.13
N VAL A 268 3.45 10.74 -20.50
CA VAL A 268 2.86 9.48 -20.03
C VAL A 268 2.59 8.52 -21.18
N ARG A 269 2.08 9.04 -22.31
CA ARG A 269 1.84 8.21 -23.50
C ARG A 269 3.13 7.63 -24.06
N ILE A 270 4.21 8.41 -24.13
CA ILE A 270 5.52 7.93 -24.60
C ILE A 270 6.04 6.81 -23.69
N ILE A 271 5.88 6.95 -22.37
CA ILE A 271 6.27 5.92 -21.40
C ILE A 271 5.52 4.60 -21.68
N LEU A 272 4.20 4.66 -21.85
CA LEU A 272 3.37 3.48 -22.13
C LEU A 272 3.67 2.86 -23.50
N ASP A 273 3.86 3.68 -24.54
CA ASP A 273 4.22 3.23 -25.89
C ASP A 273 5.59 2.52 -25.92
N ARG A 274 6.57 3.00 -25.14
CA ARG A 274 7.87 2.33 -24.95
C ARG A 274 7.68 0.98 -24.26
N ALA A 275 6.90 0.96 -23.18
CA ALA A 275 6.64 -0.23 -22.40
C ALA A 275 5.96 -1.34 -23.19
N ALA A 276 4.98 -1.00 -24.02
CA ALA A 276 4.26 -1.96 -24.87
C ALA A 276 5.17 -2.75 -25.83
N SER A 277 6.34 -2.20 -26.19
CA SER A 277 7.31 -2.88 -27.06
C SER A 277 8.16 -3.95 -26.36
N ILE A 278 8.29 -3.87 -25.03
CA ILE A 278 9.13 -4.72 -24.19
C ILE A 278 8.27 -5.66 -23.32
N ALA A 279 7.01 -5.30 -23.06
CA ALA A 279 6.12 -5.99 -22.15
C ALA A 279 5.98 -7.49 -22.48
N PRO A 280 6.23 -8.39 -21.52
CA PRO A 280 5.89 -9.79 -21.69
C PRO A 280 4.37 -9.94 -21.74
N ARG A 281 3.89 -10.98 -22.45
CA ARG A 281 2.45 -11.20 -22.66
C ARG A 281 1.66 -11.31 -21.36
N GLY A 282 2.27 -11.85 -20.31
CA GLY A 282 1.66 -12.00 -18.99
C GLY A 282 1.52 -10.70 -18.20
N ARG A 283 2.13 -9.60 -18.65
CA ARG A 283 2.06 -8.27 -18.00
C ARG A 283 1.27 -7.24 -18.83
N GLN A 284 0.77 -7.61 -20.01
CA GLN A 284 0.05 -6.68 -20.90
C GLN A 284 -1.22 -6.09 -20.25
N ALA A 285 -1.94 -6.90 -19.48
CA ALA A 285 -3.18 -6.45 -18.82
C ALA A 285 -2.94 -5.30 -17.82
N GLU A 286 -1.74 -5.22 -17.23
CA GLU A 286 -1.38 -4.14 -16.31
C GLU A 286 -1.11 -2.84 -17.06
N LEU A 287 -0.44 -2.89 -18.22
CA LEU A 287 -0.27 -1.72 -19.09
C LEU A 287 -1.61 -1.23 -19.63
N ASP A 288 -2.47 -2.14 -20.09
CA ASP A 288 -3.81 -1.79 -20.56
C ASP A 288 -4.64 -1.16 -19.43
N LEU A 289 -4.51 -1.65 -18.19
CA LEU A 289 -5.15 -1.05 -17.03
C LEU A 289 -4.57 0.34 -16.72
N ALA A 290 -3.24 0.51 -16.81
CA ALA A 290 -2.57 1.78 -16.59
C ALA A 290 -3.05 2.84 -17.59
N GLU A 291 -3.19 2.50 -18.88
CA GLU A 291 -3.79 3.39 -19.89
C GLU A 291 -5.20 3.84 -19.49
N VAL A 292 -6.03 2.94 -18.97
CA VAL A 292 -7.37 3.29 -18.49
C VAL A 292 -7.30 4.19 -17.26
N LYS A 293 -6.38 3.92 -16.30
CA LYS A 293 -6.18 4.77 -15.12
C LYS A 293 -5.81 6.20 -15.50
N VAL A 294 -4.97 6.41 -16.51
CA VAL A 294 -4.63 7.75 -17.03
C VAL A 294 -5.89 8.53 -17.38
N LEU A 295 -6.82 7.90 -18.12
CA LEU A 295 -8.07 8.53 -18.51
C LEU A 295 -9.02 8.77 -17.33
N LEU A 296 -9.06 7.84 -16.35
CA LEU A 296 -9.85 7.98 -15.14
C LEU A 296 -9.36 9.15 -14.27
N THR A 297 -8.04 9.31 -14.11
CA THR A 297 -7.45 10.45 -13.39
C THR A 297 -7.79 11.77 -14.07
N MET A 298 -7.68 11.84 -15.41
CA MET A 298 -8.10 13.04 -16.15
C MET A 298 -9.59 13.35 -15.95
N ASP A 299 -10.47 12.33 -16.02
CA ASP A 299 -11.91 12.49 -15.77
C ASP A 299 -12.20 12.97 -14.34
N ARG A 300 -11.46 12.48 -13.33
CA ARG A 300 -11.57 12.95 -11.94
C ARG A 300 -11.24 14.45 -11.82
N ILE A 301 -10.10 14.87 -12.38
CA ILE A 301 -9.68 16.28 -12.37
C ILE A 301 -10.73 17.17 -13.05
N ILE A 302 -11.22 16.76 -14.23
CA ILE A 302 -12.27 17.49 -14.96
C ILE A 302 -13.55 17.56 -14.13
N TRP A 303 -13.93 16.46 -13.48
CA TRP A 303 -15.09 16.44 -12.58
C TRP A 303 -14.90 17.42 -11.43
N ASP A 304 -13.75 17.46 -10.77
CA ASP A 304 -13.51 18.37 -9.66
C ASP A 304 -13.54 19.84 -10.06
N MET A 305 -13.08 20.15 -11.28
CA MET A 305 -13.17 21.51 -11.85
C MET A 305 -14.62 21.93 -12.14
N TYR A 306 -15.44 21.02 -12.67
CA TYR A 306 -16.75 21.37 -13.26
C TYR A 306 -17.96 20.81 -12.51
N LYS A 307 -17.78 20.11 -11.37
CA LYS A 307 -18.89 19.48 -10.61
C LYS A 307 -19.96 20.48 -10.17
N VAL A 308 -19.60 21.73 -9.90
CA VAL A 308 -20.54 22.80 -9.52
C VAL A 308 -21.42 23.24 -10.69
N GLU A 309 -20.95 23.06 -11.93
CA GLU A 309 -21.67 23.38 -13.17
C GLU A 309 -22.44 22.17 -13.73
N ALA A 310 -22.23 20.98 -13.16
CA ALA A 310 -22.86 19.75 -13.60
C ALA A 310 -24.37 19.78 -13.34
N ASN A 311 -25.16 19.52 -14.40
CA ASN A 311 -26.62 19.52 -14.34
C ASN A 311 -27.19 18.17 -14.78
N ALA A 312 -28.30 17.76 -14.17
CA ALA A 312 -29.03 16.59 -14.63
C ALA A 312 -29.52 16.78 -16.09
N GLY A 313 -29.27 15.78 -16.93
CA GLY A 313 -29.54 15.77 -18.36
C GLY A 313 -28.41 16.31 -19.24
N SER A 314 -27.24 16.61 -18.67
CA SER A 314 -26.08 17.13 -19.42
C SER A 314 -25.29 16.05 -20.18
N GLY A 315 -25.56 14.76 -19.92
CA GLY A 315 -24.82 13.63 -20.50
C GLY A 315 -23.70 13.11 -19.60
N ILE A 316 -23.35 13.84 -18.53
CA ILE A 316 -22.40 13.44 -17.49
C ILE A 316 -22.80 12.11 -16.85
N GLU A 317 -24.10 11.79 -16.82
CA GLU A 317 -24.64 10.53 -16.29
C GLU A 317 -24.04 9.29 -16.94
N THR A 318 -23.51 9.43 -18.16
CA THR A 318 -22.97 8.34 -18.99
C THR A 318 -21.48 8.51 -19.29
N SER A 319 -20.80 9.50 -18.69
CA SER A 319 -19.44 9.88 -19.08
C SER A 319 -18.40 8.77 -18.90
N LEU A 320 -18.63 7.86 -17.94
CA LEU A 320 -17.73 6.77 -17.58
C LEU A 320 -18.18 5.38 -18.09
N ASP A 321 -19.26 5.28 -18.87
CA ASP A 321 -19.71 3.99 -19.42
C ASP A 321 -18.65 3.36 -20.35
N GLY A 322 -17.92 4.22 -21.08
CA GLY A 322 -16.77 3.80 -21.89
C GLY A 322 -15.64 3.21 -21.05
N ALA A 323 -15.37 3.78 -19.87
CA ALA A 323 -14.34 3.27 -18.96
C ALA A 323 -14.71 1.89 -18.42
N ILE A 324 -15.97 1.67 -18.01
CA ILE A 324 -16.44 0.34 -17.59
C ILE A 324 -16.26 -0.70 -18.72
N THR A 325 -16.56 -0.31 -19.95
CA THR A 325 -16.38 -1.18 -21.12
C THR A 325 -14.90 -1.51 -21.35
N ALA A 326 -14.02 -0.52 -21.24
CA ALA A 326 -12.58 -0.70 -21.39
C ALA A 326 -12.01 -1.63 -20.29
N ILE A 327 -12.32 -1.38 -19.01
CA ILE A 327 -11.86 -2.22 -17.90
C ILE A 327 -12.38 -3.65 -18.05
N GLY A 328 -13.64 -3.82 -18.45
CA GLY A 328 -14.21 -5.14 -18.74
C GLY A 328 -13.50 -5.88 -19.88
N ALA A 329 -13.01 -5.14 -20.89
CA ALA A 329 -12.18 -5.71 -21.95
C ALA A 329 -10.80 -6.16 -21.43
N VAL A 330 -10.17 -5.39 -20.55
CA VAL A 330 -8.91 -5.79 -19.89
C VAL A 330 -9.12 -7.07 -19.06
N LEU A 331 -10.20 -7.15 -18.27
CA LEU A 331 -10.53 -8.35 -17.50
C LEU A 331 -10.75 -9.58 -18.40
N THR A 332 -11.39 -9.38 -19.56
CA THR A 332 -11.60 -10.45 -20.56
C THR A 332 -10.28 -10.88 -21.21
N SER A 333 -9.38 -9.93 -21.47
CA SER A 333 -8.02 -10.20 -21.97
C SER A 333 -7.23 -11.05 -20.97
N LEU A 334 -7.31 -10.71 -19.68
CA LEU A 334 -6.67 -11.43 -18.59
C LEU A 334 -7.20 -12.88 -18.44
N ASP A 335 -8.49 -13.12 -18.69
CA ASP A 335 -9.05 -14.47 -18.72
C ASP A 335 -8.50 -15.31 -19.88
N ALA A 336 -8.09 -14.67 -20.99
CA ALA A 336 -7.50 -15.34 -22.15
C ALA A 336 -5.99 -15.57 -21.98
N VAL A 337 -5.28 -14.62 -21.37
CA VAL A 337 -3.84 -14.69 -21.05
C VAL A 337 -3.68 -14.40 -19.56
N PRO A 338 -3.54 -15.43 -18.71
CA PRO A 338 -3.38 -15.24 -17.27
C PRO A 338 -2.15 -14.37 -16.95
N ALA A 339 -2.32 -13.48 -15.98
CA ALA A 339 -1.21 -12.64 -15.52
C ALA A 339 -0.13 -13.45 -14.82
N GLU A 340 1.09 -12.94 -14.87
CA GLU A 340 2.21 -13.42 -14.06
C GLU A 340 1.99 -13.13 -12.58
N ASP A 341 1.46 -11.95 -12.26
CA ASP A 341 1.12 -11.55 -10.91
C ASP A 341 -0.35 -11.87 -10.57
N SER A 342 -0.54 -12.52 -9.43
CA SER A 342 -1.86 -12.90 -8.91
C SER A 342 -2.69 -11.70 -8.46
N THR A 343 -2.06 -10.54 -8.21
CA THR A 343 -2.69 -9.31 -7.73
C THR A 343 -3.43 -8.52 -8.83
N VAL A 344 -3.08 -8.73 -10.10
CA VAL A 344 -3.63 -8.00 -11.27
C VAL A 344 -5.15 -8.15 -11.38
N ARG A 345 -5.66 -9.38 -11.25
CA ARG A 345 -7.11 -9.61 -11.31
C ARG A 345 -7.87 -8.86 -10.20
N PRO A 346 -7.49 -9.00 -8.91
CA PRO A 346 -8.07 -8.18 -7.85
C PRO A 346 -8.01 -6.69 -8.13
N GLU A 347 -6.89 -6.17 -8.64
CA GLU A 347 -6.72 -4.75 -8.96
C GLU A 347 -7.71 -4.27 -10.02
N ILE A 348 -7.84 -5.00 -11.15
CA ILE A 348 -8.82 -4.68 -12.20
C ILE A 348 -10.24 -4.67 -11.61
N LEU A 349 -10.57 -5.65 -10.76
CA LEU A 349 -11.89 -5.74 -10.12
C LEU A 349 -12.15 -4.56 -9.16
N THR A 350 -11.15 -4.13 -8.40
CA THR A 350 -11.28 -2.96 -7.52
C THR A 350 -11.39 -1.66 -8.32
N THR A 351 -10.58 -1.46 -9.37
CA THR A 351 -10.70 -0.29 -10.25
C THR A 351 -12.06 -0.24 -10.95
N MET A 352 -12.60 -1.38 -11.38
CA MET A 352 -13.94 -1.45 -11.97
C MET A 352 -15.04 -1.14 -10.94
N ALA A 353 -14.88 -1.62 -9.70
CA ALA A 353 -15.79 -1.29 -8.62
C ALA A 353 -15.78 0.20 -8.29
N ASP A 354 -14.59 0.79 -8.15
CA ASP A 354 -14.41 2.22 -7.85
C ASP A 354 -14.99 3.09 -8.96
N THR A 355 -14.79 2.71 -10.22
CA THR A 355 -15.43 3.38 -11.37
C THR A 355 -16.95 3.35 -11.25
N HIS A 356 -17.55 2.22 -10.88
CA HIS A 356 -18.98 2.13 -10.61
C HIS A 356 -19.44 2.97 -9.42
N VAL A 357 -18.64 3.06 -8.36
CA VAL A 357 -18.93 3.91 -7.20
C VAL A 357 -18.90 5.38 -7.60
N THR A 358 -17.89 5.80 -8.36
CA THR A 358 -17.79 7.17 -8.90
C THR A 358 -19.01 7.53 -9.74
N ILE A 359 -19.42 6.65 -10.66
CA ILE A 359 -20.66 6.86 -11.44
C ILE A 359 -21.86 7.02 -10.50
N ALA A 360 -22.01 6.12 -9.52
CA ALA A 360 -23.13 6.17 -8.59
C ALA A 360 -23.15 7.46 -7.75
N ASN A 361 -22.00 7.92 -7.27
CA ASN A 361 -21.87 9.15 -6.50
C ASN A 361 -22.24 10.37 -7.36
N ARG A 362 -21.79 10.44 -8.62
CA ARG A 362 -22.21 11.48 -9.57
C ARG A 362 -23.72 11.46 -9.82
N LEU A 363 -24.29 10.28 -10.02
CA LEU A 363 -25.75 10.13 -10.20
C LEU A 363 -26.52 10.54 -8.94
N MET A 364 -26.02 10.21 -7.75
CA MET A 364 -26.60 10.64 -6.47
C MET A 364 -26.51 12.15 -6.29
N PHE A 365 -25.38 12.76 -6.63
CA PHE A 365 -25.18 14.20 -6.63
C PHE A 365 -26.19 14.90 -7.56
N LEU A 366 -26.28 14.48 -8.82
CA LEU A 366 -27.23 15.04 -9.79
C LEU A 366 -28.69 14.82 -9.39
N ASN A 367 -28.99 13.69 -8.74
CA ASN A 367 -30.35 13.39 -8.27
C ASN A 367 -30.87 14.42 -7.25
N THR A 368 -29.99 15.09 -6.50
CA THR A 368 -30.40 16.15 -5.55
C THR A 368 -31.01 17.37 -6.24
N GLN A 369 -30.74 17.56 -7.53
CA GLN A 369 -31.28 18.64 -8.35
C GLN A 369 -32.70 18.34 -8.87
N LEU A 370 -33.12 17.07 -8.80
CA LEU A 370 -34.42 16.62 -9.27
C LEU A 370 -35.48 16.70 -8.15
N PRO A 371 -36.78 16.80 -8.50
CA PRO A 371 -37.85 16.76 -7.51
C PRO A 371 -37.81 15.47 -6.66
N PRO A 372 -38.18 15.55 -5.36
CA PRO A 372 -38.18 14.38 -4.49
C PRO A 372 -39.17 13.32 -4.97
N GLY A 373 -38.71 12.07 -5.04
CA GLY A 373 -39.48 10.90 -5.47
C GLY A 373 -38.62 9.86 -6.19
N PRO A 374 -39.22 8.76 -6.68
CA PRO A 374 -38.51 7.78 -7.50
C PRO A 374 -37.98 8.45 -8.76
N ALA A 375 -36.65 8.45 -8.91
CA ALA A 375 -35.96 9.06 -10.02
C ALA A 375 -35.14 8.02 -10.78
N SER A 376 -35.03 8.17 -12.10
CA SER A 376 -34.21 7.28 -12.93
C SER A 376 -32.75 7.28 -12.49
N LEU A 377 -32.20 8.44 -12.11
CA LEU A 377 -30.83 8.56 -11.62
C LEU A 377 -30.58 7.74 -10.35
N ALA A 378 -31.50 7.76 -9.38
CA ALA A 378 -31.41 6.95 -8.18
C ALA A 378 -31.51 5.43 -8.44
N GLN A 379 -32.23 5.03 -9.49
CA GLN A 379 -32.28 3.63 -9.93
C GLN A 379 -30.97 3.20 -10.62
N SER A 380 -30.41 4.05 -11.47
CA SER A 380 -29.10 3.81 -12.09
C SER A 380 -27.98 3.78 -11.04
N ALA A 381 -27.97 4.71 -10.08
CA ALA A 381 -27.01 4.71 -8.98
C ALA A 381 -27.07 3.40 -8.19
N TRP A 382 -28.27 2.92 -7.88
CA TRP A 382 -28.45 1.61 -7.22
C TRP A 382 -27.88 0.45 -8.04
N ALA A 383 -28.09 0.45 -9.36
CA ALA A 383 -27.55 -0.57 -10.26
C ALA A 383 -26.02 -0.58 -10.24
N HIS A 384 -25.38 0.58 -10.36
CA HIS A 384 -23.92 0.69 -10.29
C HIS A 384 -23.35 0.27 -8.93
N LEU A 385 -23.95 0.69 -7.81
CA LEU A 385 -23.52 0.24 -6.48
C LEU A 385 -23.70 -1.28 -6.29
N THR A 386 -24.68 -1.88 -6.96
CA THR A 386 -24.88 -3.34 -6.96
C THR A 386 -23.78 -4.05 -7.76
N GLN A 387 -23.36 -3.50 -8.91
CA GLN A 387 -22.22 -4.01 -9.67
C GLN A 387 -20.91 -3.85 -8.88
N ALA A 388 -20.66 -2.68 -8.29
CA ALA A 388 -19.51 -2.46 -7.41
C ALA A 388 -19.45 -3.50 -6.28
N THR A 389 -20.57 -3.80 -5.62
CA THR A 389 -20.64 -4.85 -4.60
C THR A 389 -20.21 -6.23 -5.16
N THR A 390 -20.60 -6.54 -6.40
CA THR A 390 -20.29 -7.81 -7.06
C THR A 390 -18.80 -7.93 -7.37
N HIS A 391 -18.18 -6.89 -7.90
CA HIS A 391 -16.75 -6.87 -8.19
C HIS A 391 -15.91 -6.89 -6.92
N LEU A 392 -16.26 -6.09 -5.91
CA LEU A 392 -15.57 -6.11 -4.61
C LEU A 392 -15.68 -7.49 -3.93
N THR A 393 -16.86 -8.12 -3.95
CA THR A 393 -17.02 -9.47 -3.39
C THR A 393 -16.16 -10.49 -4.13
N SER A 394 -16.02 -10.33 -5.45
CA SER A 394 -15.14 -11.17 -6.27
C SER A 394 -13.67 -10.93 -5.93
N ALA A 395 -13.26 -9.67 -5.75
CA ALA A 395 -11.89 -9.28 -5.38
C ALA A 395 -11.49 -9.81 -3.99
N VAL A 396 -12.37 -9.72 -2.98
CA VAL A 396 -12.13 -10.35 -1.65
C VAL A 396 -11.92 -11.86 -1.76
N GLY A 397 -12.64 -12.49 -2.70
CA GLY A 397 -12.57 -13.93 -2.94
C GLY A 397 -11.30 -14.39 -3.66
N SER A 398 -10.49 -13.48 -4.19
CA SER A 398 -9.24 -13.81 -4.86
C SER A 398 -8.22 -14.43 -3.90
N PRO A 399 -7.38 -15.37 -4.39
CA PRO A 399 -6.28 -15.90 -3.60
C PRO A 399 -5.33 -14.76 -3.23
N THR A 400 -4.67 -14.90 -2.07
CA THR A 400 -3.64 -13.97 -1.61
C THR A 400 -2.37 -14.76 -1.37
N ASP A 401 -1.24 -14.19 -1.74
CA ASP A 401 0.10 -14.76 -1.60
C ASP A 401 1.00 -13.83 -0.75
N ALA A 402 2.31 -14.06 -0.78
CA ALA A 402 3.28 -13.26 -0.06
C ALA A 402 3.44 -11.84 -0.62
N ASN A 403 3.09 -11.62 -1.89
CA ASN A 403 3.21 -10.33 -2.57
C ASN A 403 1.95 -9.48 -2.39
N THR A 404 0.85 -10.09 -1.96
CA THR A 404 -0.39 -9.36 -1.69
C THR A 404 -0.24 -8.49 -0.43
N PRO A 405 -0.45 -7.15 -0.52
CA PRO A 405 -0.37 -6.27 0.65
C PRO A 405 -1.34 -6.69 1.75
N LYS A 406 -0.94 -6.53 3.02
CA LYS A 406 -1.77 -6.87 4.19
C LYS A 406 -3.06 -6.04 4.23
N GLU A 407 -3.00 -4.84 3.68
CA GLU A 407 -4.04 -3.83 3.58
C GLU A 407 -5.10 -4.18 2.54
N PHE A 408 -4.80 -5.06 1.57
CA PHE A 408 -5.68 -5.36 0.44
C PHE A 408 -7.06 -5.86 0.87
N LYS A 409 -7.15 -6.94 1.65
CA LYS A 409 -8.46 -7.45 2.10
C LYS A 409 -9.22 -6.44 2.98
N PRO A 410 -8.58 -5.80 3.98
CA PRO A 410 -9.22 -4.74 4.75
C PRO A 410 -9.73 -3.57 3.91
N SER A 411 -8.99 -3.11 2.90
CA SER A 411 -9.41 -1.99 2.04
C SER A 411 -10.64 -2.36 1.22
N VAL A 412 -10.68 -3.57 0.65
CA VAL A 412 -11.86 -4.04 -0.10
C VAL A 412 -13.08 -4.18 0.82
N PHE A 413 -12.91 -4.63 2.07
CA PHE A 413 -14.00 -4.64 3.06
C PHE A 413 -14.45 -3.22 3.46
N LEU A 414 -13.53 -2.26 3.57
CA LEU A 414 -13.88 -0.87 3.78
C LEU A 414 -14.72 -0.33 2.62
N SER A 415 -14.34 -0.61 1.37
CA SER A 415 -15.12 -0.24 0.18
C SER A 415 -16.50 -0.90 0.17
N LEU A 416 -16.61 -2.19 0.50
CA LEU A 416 -17.91 -2.87 0.66
C LEU A 416 -18.79 -2.22 1.73
N SER A 417 -18.18 -1.73 2.80
CA SER A 417 -18.87 -0.99 3.85
C SER A 417 -19.38 0.37 3.36
N LYS A 418 -18.54 1.15 2.68
CA LYS A 418 -18.90 2.44 2.04
C LYS A 418 -20.05 2.26 1.05
N VAL A 419 -19.94 1.27 0.13
CA VAL A 419 -20.98 0.96 -0.87
C VAL A 419 -22.29 0.53 -0.21
N SER A 420 -22.25 -0.27 0.85
CA SER A 420 -23.46 -0.69 1.58
C SER A 420 -24.17 0.50 2.23
N LEU A 421 -23.40 1.45 2.80
CA LEU A 421 -23.96 2.68 3.36
C LEU A 421 -24.53 3.61 2.27
N ALA A 422 -23.82 3.79 1.14
CA ALA A 422 -24.30 4.57 0.01
C ALA A 422 -25.63 4.02 -0.53
N ARG A 423 -25.76 2.70 -0.63
CA ARG A 423 -27.01 2.03 -0.98
C ARG A 423 -28.13 2.28 0.04
N ALA A 424 -27.82 2.32 1.34
CA ALA A 424 -28.82 2.64 2.36
C ALA A 424 -29.31 4.09 2.25
N LYS A 425 -28.40 5.04 1.92
CA LYS A 425 -28.71 6.46 1.71
C LYS A 425 -29.68 6.71 0.54
N LEU A 426 -29.77 5.79 -0.42
CA LEU A 426 -30.72 5.86 -1.55
C LEU A 426 -32.19 5.58 -1.17
N ALA A 427 -32.49 5.17 0.06
CA ALA A 427 -33.82 4.69 0.43
C ALA A 427 -34.96 5.71 0.28
N SER A 428 -34.68 7.01 0.31
CA SER A 428 -35.68 8.05 0.04
C SER A 428 -36.07 8.16 -1.44
N PHE A 429 -35.28 7.57 -2.35
CA PHE A 429 -35.44 7.70 -3.80
C PHE A 429 -35.53 6.35 -4.53
N ASN A 430 -35.32 5.24 -3.81
CA ASN A 430 -35.27 3.90 -4.39
C ASN A 430 -36.00 2.87 -3.49
N ASP A 431 -37.09 2.29 -4.01
CA ASP A 431 -37.90 1.29 -3.31
C ASP A 431 -37.11 0.05 -2.87
N THR A 432 -36.12 -0.37 -3.67
CA THR A 432 -35.31 -1.55 -3.35
C THR A 432 -34.36 -1.25 -2.19
N ALA A 433 -33.76 -0.06 -2.18
CA ALA A 433 -32.98 0.40 -1.04
C ALA A 433 -33.84 0.50 0.23
N GLN A 434 -35.05 1.07 0.11
CA GLN A 434 -35.98 1.20 1.22
C GLN A 434 -36.38 -0.16 1.83
N LYS A 435 -36.70 -1.14 0.98
CA LYS A 435 -37.06 -2.50 1.43
C LYS A 435 -35.91 -3.22 2.14
N ASN A 436 -34.67 -2.96 1.75
CA ASN A 436 -33.49 -3.65 2.25
C ASN A 436 -32.71 -2.83 3.30
N ILE A 437 -33.25 -1.71 3.79
CA ILE A 437 -32.47 -0.72 4.54
C ILE A 437 -31.80 -1.29 5.80
N VAL A 438 -32.51 -2.13 6.55
CA VAL A 438 -31.96 -2.80 7.74
C VAL A 438 -30.77 -3.67 7.36
N GLN A 439 -30.92 -4.51 6.33
CA GLN A 439 -29.85 -5.38 5.84
C GLN A 439 -28.65 -4.59 5.32
N LEU A 440 -28.87 -3.42 4.69
CA LEU A 440 -27.80 -2.58 4.18
C LEU A 440 -26.96 -1.97 5.31
N PHE A 441 -27.59 -1.53 6.40
CA PHE A 441 -26.88 -1.07 7.60
C PHE A 441 -26.13 -2.21 8.31
N ASP A 442 -26.75 -3.39 8.40
CA ASP A 442 -26.10 -4.58 8.97
C ASP A 442 -24.90 -5.02 8.13
N ASN A 443 -25.02 -4.97 6.79
CA ASN A 443 -23.91 -5.24 5.87
C ASN A 443 -22.79 -4.21 6.04
N ALA A 444 -23.10 -2.91 6.04
CA ALA A 444 -22.11 -1.86 6.19
C ALA A 444 -21.30 -2.04 7.48
N THR A 445 -21.99 -2.30 8.58
CA THR A 445 -21.39 -2.57 9.89
C THR A 445 -20.56 -3.86 9.90
N THR A 446 -21.07 -4.93 9.29
CA THR A 446 -20.37 -6.21 9.22
C THR A 446 -19.08 -6.09 8.42
N TYR A 447 -19.10 -5.41 7.28
CA TYR A 447 -17.92 -5.24 6.46
C TYR A 447 -16.87 -4.35 7.13
N ALA A 448 -17.25 -3.23 7.76
CA ALA A 448 -16.31 -2.40 8.52
C ALA A 448 -15.73 -3.15 9.73
N SER A 449 -16.55 -3.93 10.44
CA SER A 449 -16.06 -4.81 11.52
C SER A 449 -15.05 -5.84 11.00
N ARG A 450 -15.32 -6.50 9.85
CA ARG A 450 -14.40 -7.46 9.23
C ARG A 450 -13.10 -6.81 8.75
N ALA A 451 -13.18 -5.59 8.20
CA ALA A 451 -12.00 -4.82 7.81
C ALA A 451 -11.10 -4.57 9.03
N GLY A 452 -11.69 -4.08 10.13
CA GLY A 452 -10.99 -3.85 11.39
C GLY A 452 -10.42 -5.14 11.98
N GLU A 453 -11.18 -6.23 12.01
CA GLU A 453 -10.70 -7.53 12.49
C GLU A 453 -9.49 -8.05 11.68
N THR A 454 -9.50 -7.87 10.36
CA THR A 454 -8.40 -8.31 9.49
C THR A 454 -7.11 -7.52 9.73
N LEU A 455 -7.21 -6.24 10.12
CA LEU A 455 -6.08 -5.41 10.59
C LEU A 455 -5.76 -5.57 12.08
N GLY A 456 -6.52 -6.37 12.83
CA GLY A 456 -6.36 -6.51 14.28
C GLY A 456 -6.98 -5.40 15.14
N TRP A 457 -7.75 -4.48 14.57
CA TRP A 457 -8.56 -3.46 15.27
C TRP A 457 -9.85 -4.06 15.87
N THR A 458 -9.68 -4.96 16.84
CA THR A 458 -10.74 -5.83 17.36
C THR A 458 -11.89 -5.10 18.08
N PHE A 459 -11.67 -3.90 18.63
CA PHE A 459 -12.72 -3.16 19.34
C PHE A 459 -13.86 -2.66 18.44
N LEU A 460 -13.61 -2.57 17.13
CA LEU A 460 -14.58 -2.18 16.10
C LEU A 460 -15.66 -3.25 15.88
N ARG A 461 -15.45 -4.46 16.41
CA ARG A 461 -16.42 -5.55 16.30
C ARG A 461 -17.75 -5.21 16.95
N VAL A 462 -18.82 -5.34 16.15
CA VAL A 462 -20.22 -5.25 16.58
C VAL A 462 -20.82 -6.65 16.72
N SER A 463 -21.36 -6.97 17.91
CA SER A 463 -21.97 -8.28 18.22
C SER A 463 -23.52 -8.24 18.18
N PRO A 464 -24.18 -9.39 17.91
CA PRO A 464 -23.59 -10.67 17.54
C PRO A 464 -23.67 -10.83 16.02
N ALA A 465 -22.53 -10.86 15.32
CA ALA A 465 -22.54 -11.27 13.93
C ALA A 465 -23.30 -12.61 13.79
N PRO A 466 -24.20 -12.78 12.81
CA PRO A 466 -24.77 -14.09 12.52
C PRO A 466 -23.63 -15.08 12.20
N PRO A 467 -23.77 -16.38 12.51
CA PRO A 467 -22.76 -17.38 12.20
C PRO A 467 -22.44 -17.30 10.70
N SER A 468 -21.18 -17.02 10.39
CA SER A 468 -20.69 -16.76 9.04
C SER A 468 -21.17 -17.82 8.05
N VAL A 469 -21.81 -17.40 6.96
CA VAL A 469 -21.90 -18.21 5.76
C VAL A 469 -20.52 -18.17 5.10
N GLY A 470 -19.72 -19.19 5.39
CA GLY A 470 -18.49 -19.52 4.66
C GLY A 470 -17.30 -18.58 4.88
N VAL A 471 -16.15 -19.20 5.15
CA VAL A 471 -14.81 -18.59 5.05
C VAL A 471 -14.45 -17.66 6.22
N THR A 472 -14.27 -18.25 7.41
CA THR A 472 -13.29 -17.75 8.37
C THR A 472 -11.89 -18.01 7.82
N LEU A 473 -11.30 -17.02 7.15
CA LEU A 473 -9.86 -17.00 6.92
C LEU A 473 -9.18 -16.64 8.25
N ASN A 474 -8.83 -17.66 9.03
CA ASN A 474 -7.78 -17.53 10.04
C ASN A 474 -6.45 -17.35 9.28
N ILE A 475 -6.16 -16.11 8.85
CA ILE A 475 -4.81 -15.73 8.44
C ILE A 475 -4.00 -15.49 9.72
N GLY A 476 -2.80 -16.05 9.74
CA GLY A 476 -1.97 -16.34 10.91
C GLY A 476 -1.73 -15.18 11.89
N GLY A 477 -1.63 -15.54 13.18
CA GLY A 477 -0.59 -14.96 14.03
C GLY A 477 -0.96 -13.82 14.99
N GLY A 478 -2.21 -13.65 15.41
CA GLY A 478 -2.56 -12.64 16.44
C GLY A 478 -2.69 -13.24 17.84
N SER A 479 -1.77 -12.89 18.74
CA SER A 479 -1.79 -13.18 20.18
C SER A 479 -3.20 -13.09 20.81
N MET A 480 -3.66 -14.19 21.43
CA MET A 480 -4.81 -14.21 22.35
C MET A 480 -4.47 -13.49 23.67
N GLY A 481 -4.19 -12.18 23.58
CA GLY A 481 -3.69 -11.38 24.68
C GLY A 481 -4.18 -9.93 24.63
N GLY A 482 -5.43 -9.70 25.06
CA GLY A 482 -5.85 -8.54 25.87
C GLY A 482 -5.66 -7.10 25.38
N LYS A 483 -5.05 -6.82 24.22
CA LYS A 483 -4.93 -5.46 23.66
C LYS A 483 -5.91 -5.30 22.50
N ASP A 484 -6.72 -4.25 22.57
CA ASP A 484 -7.76 -3.93 21.56
C ASP A 484 -7.17 -3.43 20.23
N LEU A 485 -5.89 -3.05 20.22
CA LEU A 485 -5.15 -2.57 19.05
C LEU A 485 -3.97 -3.50 18.72
N PRO A 486 -3.64 -3.68 17.43
CA PRO A 486 -2.49 -4.46 16.98
C PRO A 486 -1.18 -3.73 17.30
N TYR A 487 -0.03 -4.40 17.14
CA TYR A 487 1.26 -3.70 17.10
C TYR A 487 1.29 -2.76 15.87
N PRO A 488 1.94 -1.58 15.96
CA PRO A 488 2.11 -0.71 14.79
C PRO A 488 2.69 -1.49 13.59
N SER A 489 2.14 -1.27 12.41
CA SER A 489 2.47 -2.01 11.18
C SER A 489 2.68 -1.06 10.00
N GLY A 490 3.25 0.12 10.27
CA GLY A 490 3.39 1.17 9.28
C GLY A 490 2.25 2.17 9.24
N TRP A 491 2.46 3.26 8.51
CA TRP A 491 1.48 4.33 8.38
C TRP A 491 0.25 3.89 7.60
N ASP A 492 0.40 3.19 6.47
CA ASP A 492 -0.73 2.82 5.60
C ASP A 492 -1.74 1.92 6.33
N SER A 493 -1.25 0.88 7.02
CA SER A 493 -2.07 0.01 7.87
C SER A 493 -2.75 0.76 9.01
N GLU A 494 -2.05 1.70 9.65
CA GLU A 494 -2.61 2.52 10.73
C GLU A 494 -3.67 3.50 10.20
N LEU A 495 -3.40 4.18 9.09
CA LEU A 495 -4.31 5.10 8.41
C LEU A 495 -5.59 4.37 7.98
N LEU A 496 -5.45 3.20 7.35
CA LEU A 496 -6.59 2.37 6.97
C LEU A 496 -7.43 1.96 8.19
N GLY A 497 -6.78 1.60 9.30
CA GLY A 497 -7.43 1.34 10.58
C GLY A 497 -8.25 2.54 11.11
N ARG A 498 -7.71 3.76 10.99
CA ARG A 498 -8.42 5.00 11.34
C ARG A 498 -9.62 5.22 10.42
N CYS A 499 -9.46 5.07 9.11
CA CYS A 499 -10.54 5.22 8.14
C CYS A 499 -11.67 4.21 8.38
N ILE A 500 -11.35 2.97 8.75
CA ILE A 500 -12.35 1.96 9.13
C ILE A 500 -13.09 2.37 10.42
N ALA A 501 -12.36 2.87 11.43
CA ALA A 501 -12.98 3.33 12.67
C ALA A 501 -13.94 4.51 12.43
N LEU A 502 -13.52 5.50 11.64
CA LEU A 502 -14.35 6.65 11.27
C LEU A 502 -15.54 6.23 10.39
N GLN A 503 -15.35 5.32 9.45
CA GLN A 503 -16.46 4.75 8.69
C GLN A 503 -17.47 4.02 9.58
N GLN A 504 -17.01 3.26 10.57
CA GLN A 504 -17.88 2.60 11.55
C GLN A 504 -18.67 3.61 12.40
N VAL A 505 -18.05 4.74 12.77
CA VAL A 505 -18.72 5.88 13.41
C VAL A 505 -19.77 6.47 12.48
N ARG A 506 -19.43 6.73 11.20
CA ARG A 506 -20.34 7.27 10.17
C ARG A 506 -21.60 6.44 10.04
N ILE A 507 -21.47 5.11 9.92
CA ILE A 507 -22.59 4.18 9.81
C ILE A 507 -23.53 4.32 11.02
N CYS A 508 -22.96 4.35 12.24
CA CYS A 508 -23.75 4.46 13.46
C CYS A 508 -24.42 5.83 13.59
N LEU A 509 -23.77 6.91 13.12
CA LEU A 509 -24.36 8.24 13.06
C LEU A 509 -25.57 8.26 12.13
N TYR A 510 -25.44 7.74 10.91
CA TYR A 510 -26.56 7.64 9.97
C TYR A 510 -27.71 6.80 10.55
N ALA A 511 -27.41 5.64 11.12
CA ALA A 511 -28.40 4.77 11.73
C ALA A 511 -29.17 5.44 12.88
N ASN A 512 -28.48 6.24 13.71
CA ASN A 512 -29.06 6.84 14.91
C ASN A 512 -29.69 8.23 14.67
N ARG A 513 -29.10 9.04 13.78
CA ARG A 513 -29.46 10.47 13.61
C ARG A 513 -30.38 10.74 12.42
N THR A 514 -30.62 9.76 11.55
CA THR A 514 -31.58 9.89 10.43
C THR A 514 -32.87 9.12 10.69
N GLU A 515 -33.88 9.29 9.83
CA GLU A 515 -35.14 8.53 9.85
C GLU A 515 -35.08 7.26 8.98
N LEU A 516 -33.89 6.87 8.52
CA LEU A 516 -33.70 5.68 7.68
C LEU A 516 -34.08 4.38 8.41
N LEU A 517 -33.78 4.28 9.70
CA LEU A 517 -34.11 3.09 10.50
C LEU A 517 -35.27 3.31 11.46
N PRO A 518 -36.09 2.26 11.72
CA PRO A 518 -37.09 2.26 12.79
C PRO A 518 -36.48 2.58 14.16
N ALA A 519 -37.24 3.25 15.03
CA ALA A 519 -36.77 3.73 16.32
C ALA A 519 -36.26 2.59 17.23
N GLU A 520 -36.84 1.40 17.11
CA GLU A 520 -36.49 0.20 17.87
C GLU A 520 -35.06 -0.27 17.59
N LEU A 521 -34.58 -0.06 16.36
CA LEU A 521 -33.24 -0.47 15.92
C LEU A 521 -32.19 0.61 16.17
N LYS A 522 -32.57 1.86 16.46
CA LYS A 522 -31.58 2.93 16.74
C LYS A 522 -30.78 2.66 18.02
N GLY A 523 -31.39 1.98 18.99
CA GLY A 523 -30.77 1.69 20.30
C GLY A 523 -29.46 0.89 20.19
N GLN A 524 -29.42 -0.13 19.30
CA GLN A 524 -28.21 -0.93 19.10
C GLN A 524 -27.06 -0.09 18.52
N TYR A 525 -27.32 0.70 17.48
CA TYR A 525 -26.32 1.54 16.82
C TYR A 525 -25.81 2.66 17.73
N LYS A 526 -26.69 3.22 18.57
CA LYS A 526 -26.29 4.17 19.61
C LYS A 526 -25.33 3.55 20.63
N GLY A 527 -25.60 2.32 21.08
CA GLY A 527 -24.72 1.60 22.00
C GLY A 527 -23.35 1.31 21.39
N VAL A 528 -23.32 0.89 20.13
CA VAL A 528 -22.09 0.67 19.36
C VAL A 528 -21.29 1.97 19.22
N LEU A 529 -21.94 3.06 18.81
CA LEU A 529 -21.31 4.37 18.68
C LEU A 529 -20.64 4.81 19.98
N SER A 530 -21.36 4.70 21.11
CA SER A 530 -20.80 5.04 22.42
C SER A 530 -19.58 4.19 22.77
N LYS A 531 -19.62 2.88 22.52
CA LYS A 531 -18.48 1.97 22.76
C LYS A 531 -17.26 2.37 21.93
N ILE A 532 -17.45 2.67 20.64
CA ILE A 532 -16.35 3.03 19.74
C ILE A 532 -15.74 4.36 20.19
N LEU A 533 -16.56 5.39 20.41
CA LEU A 533 -16.07 6.70 20.85
C LEU A 533 -15.38 6.63 22.22
N GLU A 534 -15.89 5.82 23.15
CA GLU A 534 -15.23 5.58 24.44
C GLU A 534 -13.85 4.94 24.26
N LYS A 535 -13.70 4.01 23.31
CA LYS A 535 -12.41 3.37 23.02
C LYS A 535 -11.44 4.34 22.35
N LEU A 536 -11.89 5.08 21.34
CA LEU A 536 -11.08 6.10 20.65
C LEU A 536 -10.61 7.19 21.62
N GLY A 537 -11.51 7.72 22.46
CA GLY A 537 -11.16 8.75 23.45
C GLY A 537 -10.31 8.24 24.63
N LYS A 538 -10.15 6.93 24.80
CA LYS A 538 -9.26 6.31 25.81
C LYS A 538 -7.91 5.87 25.24
N MET A 539 -7.66 6.07 23.94
CA MET A 539 -6.35 5.81 23.36
C MET A 539 -5.30 6.67 24.07
N GLU A 540 -4.14 6.06 24.34
CA GLU A 540 -3.03 6.78 24.97
C GLU A 540 -2.58 7.94 24.08
N GLU A 541 -2.20 9.06 24.70
CA GLU A 541 -1.61 10.18 23.98
C GLU A 541 -0.34 9.71 23.26
N GLY A 542 -0.23 10.04 21.98
CA GLY A 542 0.89 9.63 21.14
C GLY A 542 0.49 9.48 19.68
N GLU A 543 1.34 8.79 18.92
CA GLU A 543 1.25 8.68 17.45
C GLU A 543 -0.04 8.01 16.97
N ARG A 544 -0.68 7.19 17.82
CA ARG A 544 -1.90 6.41 17.49
C ARG A 544 -3.21 7.07 17.87
N LYS A 545 -3.18 8.20 18.57
CA LYS A 545 -4.41 8.89 18.96
C LYS A 545 -5.07 9.47 17.71
N ILE A 546 -6.35 9.16 17.51
CA ILE A 546 -7.17 9.82 16.48
C ILE A 546 -7.48 11.23 16.95
N THR A 547 -7.08 12.21 16.16
CA THR A 547 -7.25 13.64 16.45
C THR A 547 -8.31 14.28 15.55
N GLY A 548 -8.65 15.54 15.83
CA GLY A 548 -9.53 16.31 14.94
C GLY A 548 -9.00 16.46 13.52
N LYS A 549 -7.67 16.45 13.33
CA LYS A 549 -7.04 16.50 12.01
C LYS A 549 -7.29 15.23 11.21
N ASP A 550 -7.29 14.06 11.86
CA ASP A 550 -7.63 12.80 11.21
C ASP A 550 -9.08 12.79 10.72
N VAL A 551 -9.99 13.37 11.52
CA VAL A 551 -11.40 13.53 11.13
C VAL A 551 -11.53 14.50 9.96
N GLU A 552 -10.84 15.63 10.01
CA GLU A 552 -10.84 16.64 8.94
C GLU A 552 -10.35 16.06 7.61
N ARG A 553 -9.20 15.37 7.59
CA ARG A 553 -8.68 14.68 6.38
C ARG A 553 -9.70 13.70 5.83
N TRP A 554 -10.18 12.79 6.68
CA TRP A 554 -11.12 11.75 6.26
C TRP A 554 -12.45 12.34 5.74
N LEU A 555 -12.90 13.47 6.28
CA LEU A 555 -14.06 14.18 5.74
C LEU A 555 -13.78 14.79 4.38
N GLY A 556 -12.59 15.35 4.16
CA GLY A 556 -12.14 15.84 2.85
C GLY A 556 -12.22 14.73 1.80
N GLU A 557 -11.67 13.55 2.10
CA GLU A 557 -11.76 12.38 1.21
C GLU A 557 -13.22 12.00 0.89
N VAL A 558 -14.10 12.01 1.90
CA VAL A 558 -15.53 11.72 1.70
C VAL A 558 -16.22 12.80 0.85
N GLU A 559 -15.85 14.07 1.02
CA GLU A 559 -16.38 15.18 0.21
C GLU A 559 -15.94 15.06 -1.25
N ASP A 560 -14.69 14.69 -1.50
CA ASP A 560 -14.15 14.47 -2.84
C ASP A 560 -14.82 13.26 -3.51
N GLU A 561 -14.97 12.14 -2.79
CA GLU A 561 -15.62 10.93 -3.30
C GLU A 561 -17.12 11.13 -3.59
N GLU A 562 -17.87 11.80 -2.70
CA GLU A 562 -19.32 11.89 -2.77
C GLU A 562 -19.85 13.18 -3.44
N GLY A 563 -18.96 14.12 -3.79
CA GLY A 563 -19.35 15.43 -4.34
C GLY A 563 -19.89 16.40 -3.28
N GLY A 564 -19.50 16.20 -2.01
CA GLY A 564 -19.82 17.05 -0.87
C GLY A 564 -20.64 16.37 0.24
N LEU A 565 -20.58 16.95 1.44
CA LEU A 565 -21.32 16.50 2.62
C LEU A 565 -22.52 17.39 2.91
N ALA A 566 -23.62 16.78 3.35
CA ALA A 566 -24.76 17.52 3.86
C ALA A 566 -24.39 18.29 5.14
N GLU A 567 -24.89 19.52 5.28
CA GLU A 567 -24.62 20.38 6.46
C GLU A 567 -24.99 19.72 7.79
N ILE A 568 -26.02 18.87 7.79
CA ILE A 568 -26.42 18.09 8.96
C ILE A 568 -25.32 17.08 9.35
N GLU A 569 -24.71 16.41 8.38
CA GLU A 569 -23.61 15.47 8.63
C GLU A 569 -22.36 16.21 9.11
N LYS A 570 -22.02 17.36 8.52
CA LYS A 570 -20.92 18.22 9.00
C LYS A 570 -21.08 18.57 10.48
N GLY A 571 -22.30 18.97 10.88
CA GLY A 571 -22.61 19.25 12.28
C GLY A 571 -22.42 18.06 13.21
N TRP A 572 -22.71 16.83 12.75
CA TRP A 572 -22.44 15.63 13.54
C TRP A 572 -20.95 15.43 13.78
N TRP A 573 -20.13 15.65 12.76
CA TRP A 573 -18.69 15.49 12.86
C TRP A 573 -18.04 16.56 13.73
N THR A 574 -18.52 17.80 13.72
CA THR A 574 -18.10 18.82 14.69
C THR A 574 -18.30 18.34 16.14
N GLU A 575 -19.42 17.68 16.44
CA GLU A 575 -19.67 17.12 17.77
C GLU A 575 -18.77 15.92 18.09
N ILE A 576 -18.45 15.08 17.10
CA ILE A 576 -17.55 13.93 17.28
C ILE A 576 -16.12 14.40 17.53
N THR A 577 -15.62 15.34 16.73
CA THR A 577 -14.29 15.93 16.89
C THR A 577 -14.10 16.57 18.26
N ALA A 578 -15.13 17.17 18.85
CA ALA A 578 -15.07 17.72 20.21
C ALA A 578 -15.00 16.65 21.32
N ARG A 579 -15.22 15.36 21.01
CA ARG A 579 -15.23 14.24 21.96
C ARG A 579 -13.99 13.33 21.85
N LEU A 580 -13.26 13.42 20.74
CA LEU A 580 -11.97 12.77 20.52
C LEU A 580 -10.86 13.67 21.08
#